data_AF-A0A2N3A7B3-F1
#
_entry.id   AF-A0A2N3A7B3-F1
#
_cell.length_a   1.000
_cell.length_b   1.000
_cell.length_c   1.000
_cell.angle_alpha   90.00
_cell.angle_beta   90.00
_cell.angle_gamma   90.00
#
_symmetry.space_group_name_H-M   'P 1'
#
loop_
_entity.id
_entity.type
_entity.pdbx_description
1 polymer ?
#
loop_
_entity_poly.entity_id
_entity_poly.type
_entity_poly.pdbx_seq_one_letter_code
_entity_poly.pdbx_strand_id
1 'polypeptide(L)'
;MPASAKLRPLPHILMRHCIYIIFGLILISCSPFRKDRVLNYNSELIGIFDFMQEYDNVTLEIESDDRLADDMRNLKIDYVVKNANKVNVRYSGFVEESDSLLIFIKRSYFLSSPEKRIIYDFAKTPRNFGNDTIKSASYKISQINDRWYFSTVGFD
;
A
#
# COMPACT_ATOMS: atom_id res chain seq x y z
N MET A 1 -49.07 -42.11 22.88
CA MET A 1 -47.87 -42.31 22.04
C MET A 1 -47.50 -40.97 21.40
N PRO A 2 -46.35 -40.35 21.69
CA PRO A 2 -45.97 -39.08 21.07
C PRO A 2 -45.28 -39.30 19.72
N ALA A 3 -45.60 -38.47 18.74
CA ALA A 3 -45.00 -38.48 17.41
C ALA A 3 -43.55 -37.98 17.48
N SER A 4 -42.61 -38.82 17.05
CA SER A 4 -41.19 -38.49 16.95
C SER A 4 -40.94 -37.54 15.77
N ALA A 5 -40.48 -36.33 16.06
CA ALA A 5 -40.08 -35.35 15.06
C ALA A 5 -38.75 -35.80 14.41
N LYS A 6 -38.85 -36.24 13.15
CA LYS A 6 -37.69 -36.68 12.35
C LYS A 6 -36.95 -35.45 11.83
N LEU A 7 -35.91 -35.01 12.53
CA LEU A 7 -34.96 -34.00 12.03
C LEU A 7 -34.34 -34.54 10.73
N ARG A 8 -34.59 -33.85 9.61
CA ARG A 8 -33.97 -34.19 8.33
C ARG A 8 -32.50 -33.76 8.37
N PRO A 9 -31.55 -34.65 8.01
CA PRO A 9 -30.15 -34.24 7.91
C PRO A 9 -30.00 -33.21 6.79
N LEU A 10 -29.27 -32.14 7.09
CA LEU A 10 -28.88 -31.13 6.09
C LEU A 10 -28.09 -31.84 4.98
N PRO A 11 -28.40 -31.62 3.68
CA PRO A 11 -27.72 -32.32 2.61
C PRO A 11 -26.22 -31.99 2.63
N HIS A 12 -25.38 -33.04 2.70
CA HIS A 12 -23.90 -32.98 2.69
C HIS A 12 -23.31 -32.14 1.55
N ILE A 13 -24.09 -31.92 0.49
CA ILE A 13 -23.74 -31.11 -0.68
C ILE A 13 -23.66 -29.62 -0.30
N LEU A 14 -24.53 -29.11 0.57
CA LEU A 14 -24.56 -27.70 0.97
C LEU A 14 -23.27 -27.30 1.73
N MET A 15 -22.79 -28.19 2.60
CA MET A 15 -21.61 -27.96 3.43
C MET A 15 -20.30 -27.94 2.62
N ARG A 16 -20.20 -28.74 1.55
CA ARG A 16 -19.05 -28.72 0.62
C ARG A 16 -18.98 -27.43 -0.20
N HIS A 17 -20.12 -26.89 -0.64
CA HIS A 17 -20.16 -25.65 -1.42
C HIS A 17 -19.80 -24.41 -0.58
N CYS A 18 -20.19 -24.38 0.70
CA CYS A 18 -19.78 -23.30 1.62
C CYS A 18 -18.26 -23.25 1.83
N ILE A 19 -17.57 -24.39 1.85
CA ILE A 19 -16.10 -24.44 2.00
C ILE A 19 -15.40 -23.85 0.76
N TYR A 20 -15.90 -24.09 -0.45
CA TYR A 20 -15.34 -23.49 -1.67
C TYR A 20 -15.61 -21.99 -1.79
N ILE A 21 -16.77 -21.50 -1.31
CA ILE A 21 -17.08 -20.06 -1.28
C ILE A 21 -16.18 -19.33 -0.27
N ILE A 22 -15.90 -19.94 0.89
CA ILE A 22 -14.95 -19.39 1.87
C ILE A 22 -13.51 -19.41 1.33
N PHE A 23 -13.12 -20.44 0.57
CA PHE A 23 -11.80 -20.48 -0.10
C PHE A 23 -11.66 -19.45 -1.24
N GLY A 24 -12.77 -19.10 -1.92
CA GLY A 24 -12.80 -18.04 -2.93
C GLY A 24 -12.66 -16.62 -2.35
N LEU A 25 -13.11 -16.40 -1.11
CA LEU A 25 -13.02 -15.11 -0.42
C LEU A 25 -11.64 -14.82 0.21
N ILE A 26 -10.76 -15.82 0.29
CA ILE A 26 -9.39 -15.68 0.82
C ILE A 26 -8.40 -15.29 -0.28
N LEU A 27 -8.80 -15.35 -1.55
CA LEU A 27 -8.00 -14.89 -2.67
C LEU A 27 -8.28 -13.40 -2.94
N ILE A 28 -7.20 -12.60 -2.90
CA ILE A 28 -7.11 -11.24 -3.48
C ILE A 28 -7.49 -10.10 -2.52
N SER A 29 -6.90 -10.11 -1.32
CA SER A 29 -6.24 -8.89 -0.85
C SER A 29 -5.03 -8.56 -1.76
N CYS A 30 -5.22 -8.46 -3.09
CA CYS A 30 -4.18 -7.92 -3.96
C CYS A 30 -4.27 -6.40 -3.87
N SER A 31 -3.40 -5.83 -3.06
CA SER A 31 -2.80 -4.58 -3.49
C SER A 31 -2.25 -4.80 -4.91
N PRO A 32 -2.54 -3.91 -5.89
CA PRO A 32 -1.97 -4.04 -7.24
C PRO A 32 -0.43 -4.03 -7.19
N PHE A 33 0.10 -3.32 -6.20
CA PHE A 33 1.51 -3.10 -6.02
C PHE A 33 2.23 -4.30 -5.39
N ARG A 34 3.07 -4.90 -6.23
CA ARG A 34 4.24 -5.67 -5.85
C ARG A 34 5.46 -4.94 -6.43
N LYS A 35 6.65 -5.14 -5.87
CA LYS A 35 7.90 -4.53 -6.35
C LYS A 35 8.02 -4.57 -7.88
N ASP A 36 7.76 -5.72 -8.47
CA ASP A 36 7.86 -6.02 -9.89
C ASP A 36 6.75 -5.40 -10.77
N ARG A 37 5.69 -4.85 -10.15
CA ARG A 37 4.52 -4.30 -10.86
C ARG A 37 4.33 -2.80 -10.66
N VAL A 38 5.19 -2.13 -9.88
CA VAL A 38 5.04 -0.68 -9.63
C VAL A 38 5.03 0.11 -10.94
N LEU A 39 5.95 -0.18 -11.86
CA LEU A 39 6.03 0.55 -13.14
C LEU A 39 4.87 0.24 -14.10
N ASN A 40 4.06 -0.80 -13.84
CA ASN A 40 2.85 -1.04 -14.63
C ASN A 40 1.80 0.06 -14.44
N TYR A 41 1.92 0.84 -13.36
CA TYR A 41 1.04 1.95 -13.00
C TYR A 41 1.79 3.29 -13.08
N ASN A 42 2.87 3.36 -13.87
CA ASN A 42 3.74 4.55 -13.88
C ASN A 42 2.98 5.80 -14.33
N SER A 43 2.03 5.68 -15.27
CA SER A 43 1.26 6.84 -15.75
C SER A 43 0.40 7.43 -14.62
N GLU A 44 -0.28 6.58 -13.87
CA GLU A 44 -1.14 6.96 -12.76
C GLU A 44 -0.31 7.50 -11.59
N LEU A 45 0.81 6.86 -11.28
CA LEU A 45 1.74 7.32 -10.23
C LEU A 45 2.38 8.68 -10.57
N ILE A 46 2.70 8.92 -11.85
CA ILE A 46 3.15 10.23 -12.31
C ILE A 46 2.02 11.26 -12.25
N GLY A 47 0.79 10.90 -12.61
CA GLY A 47 -0.37 11.78 -12.44
C GLY A 47 -0.55 12.25 -11.00
N ILE A 48 -0.39 11.34 -10.03
CA ILE A 48 -0.35 11.70 -8.61
C ILE A 48 0.80 12.65 -8.30
N PHE A 49 2.02 12.38 -8.80
CA PHE A 49 3.16 13.27 -8.56
C PHE A 49 2.95 14.68 -9.14
N ASP A 50 2.45 14.77 -10.38
CA ASP A 50 2.18 16.03 -11.07
C ASP A 50 1.11 16.83 -10.33
N PHE A 51 0.04 16.19 -9.88
CA PHE A 51 -0.97 16.82 -9.01
C PHE A 51 -0.33 17.37 -7.72
N MET A 52 0.58 16.61 -7.12
CA MET A 52 1.25 16.99 -5.89
C MET A 52 2.28 18.12 -6.09
N GLN A 53 2.59 18.55 -7.32
CA GLN A 53 3.52 19.65 -7.57
C GLN A 53 3.07 20.97 -6.93
N GLU A 54 1.76 21.18 -6.78
CA GLU A 54 1.17 22.39 -6.18
C GLU A 54 1.46 22.56 -4.68
N TYR A 55 1.94 21.49 -4.02
CA TYR A 55 2.18 21.48 -2.57
C TYR A 55 3.66 21.39 -2.24
N ASP A 56 4.13 22.15 -1.26
CA ASP A 56 5.52 22.00 -0.77
C ASP A 56 5.64 20.84 0.21
N ASN A 57 4.78 20.81 1.25
CA ASN A 57 4.72 19.71 2.21
C ASN A 57 3.28 19.45 2.61
N VAL A 58 2.77 18.26 2.32
CA VAL A 58 1.36 17.92 2.58
C VAL A 58 1.18 16.43 2.83
N THR A 59 0.17 16.07 3.60
CA THR A 59 -0.38 14.72 3.67
C THR A 59 -1.81 14.78 3.18
N LEU A 60 -2.13 14.06 2.11
CA LEU A 60 -3.49 13.96 1.58
C LEU A 60 -4.00 12.54 1.78
N GLU A 61 -5.09 12.42 2.52
CA GLU A 61 -5.83 11.17 2.68
C GLU A 61 -6.84 11.05 1.54
N ILE A 62 -7.22 9.81 1.20
CA ILE A 62 -8.11 9.50 0.06
C ILE A 62 -9.44 10.28 0.06
N GLU A 63 -9.94 10.69 1.24
CA GLU A 63 -11.20 11.41 1.39
C GLU A 63 -11.03 12.93 1.40
N SER A 64 -9.80 13.43 1.30
CA SER A 64 -9.50 14.86 1.48
C SER A 64 -9.55 15.69 0.20
N ASP A 65 -9.38 15.07 -0.98
CA ASP A 65 -9.44 15.77 -2.27
C ASP A 65 -10.08 14.89 -3.36
N ASP A 66 -11.27 15.27 -3.81
CA ASP A 66 -12.04 14.53 -4.82
C ASP A 66 -11.31 14.41 -6.16
N ARG A 67 -10.39 15.32 -6.48
CA ARG A 67 -9.64 15.30 -7.76
C ARG A 67 -8.63 14.16 -7.82
N LEU A 68 -8.14 13.69 -6.67
CA LEU A 68 -7.16 12.62 -6.53
C LEU A 68 -7.79 11.32 -6.00
N ALA A 69 -8.97 11.42 -5.39
CA ALA A 69 -9.65 10.31 -4.72
C ALA A 69 -9.88 9.09 -5.63
N ASP A 70 -10.26 9.31 -6.89
CA ASP A 70 -10.55 8.20 -7.81
C ASP A 70 -9.29 7.41 -8.17
N ASP A 71 -8.18 8.08 -8.51
CA ASP A 71 -6.90 7.43 -8.78
C ASP A 71 -6.40 6.67 -7.54
N MET A 72 -6.49 7.30 -6.37
CA MET A 72 -6.11 6.67 -5.10
C MET A 72 -6.96 5.44 -4.77
N ARG A 73 -8.29 5.51 -4.95
CA ARG A 73 -9.20 4.36 -4.74
C ARG A 73 -8.89 3.22 -5.69
N ASN A 74 -8.73 3.53 -6.98
CA ASN A 74 -8.42 2.55 -8.02
C ASN A 74 -7.11 1.81 -7.73
N LEU A 75 -6.10 2.53 -7.27
CA LEU A 75 -4.78 1.99 -6.95
C LEU A 75 -4.67 1.41 -5.52
N LYS A 76 -5.72 1.54 -4.69
CA LYS A 76 -5.73 1.17 -3.27
C LYS A 76 -4.62 1.89 -2.48
N ILE A 77 -4.48 3.18 -2.77
CA ILE A 77 -3.61 4.12 -2.05
C ILE A 77 -4.46 4.75 -0.94
N ASP A 78 -3.96 4.71 0.27
CA ASP A 78 -4.70 5.21 1.44
C ASP A 78 -4.44 6.71 1.64
N TYR A 79 -3.17 7.10 1.49
CA TYR A 79 -2.76 8.50 1.56
C TYR A 79 -1.41 8.70 0.86
N VAL A 80 -1.14 9.96 0.53
CA VAL A 80 0.11 10.41 -0.07
C VAL A 80 0.74 11.49 0.80
N VAL A 81 2.06 11.50 0.86
CA VAL A 81 2.83 12.48 1.62
C VAL A 81 3.88 13.07 0.70
N LYS A 82 3.86 14.38 0.49
CA LYS A 82 4.95 15.09 -0.17
C LYS A 82 5.76 15.83 0.88
N ASN A 83 7.07 15.60 0.87
CA ASN A 83 8.05 16.31 1.69
C ASN A 83 9.05 16.97 0.74
N ALA A 84 8.87 18.23 0.37
CA ALA A 84 9.86 18.90 -0.48
C ALA A 84 11.05 19.36 0.36
N ASN A 85 10.81 20.27 1.32
CA ASN A 85 11.88 20.98 2.03
C ASN A 85 11.81 20.83 3.55
N LYS A 86 10.85 20.06 4.08
CA LYS A 86 10.71 19.80 5.52
C LYS A 86 10.46 18.32 5.79
N VAL A 87 11.08 17.83 6.85
CA VAL A 87 10.82 16.50 7.41
C VAL A 87 9.41 16.48 7.98
N ASN A 88 8.61 15.49 7.57
CA ASN A 88 7.34 15.22 8.21
C ASN A 88 7.58 14.43 9.50
N VAL A 89 7.15 14.98 10.63
CA VAL A 89 7.38 14.40 11.96
C VAL A 89 6.84 12.96 12.07
N ARG A 90 5.73 12.65 11.37
CA ARG A 90 5.16 11.29 11.32
C ARG A 90 6.06 10.28 10.60
N TYR A 91 7.01 10.76 9.80
CA TYR A 91 7.95 9.98 9.00
C TYR A 91 9.40 10.39 9.29
N SER A 92 9.66 10.78 10.54
CA SER A 92 11.03 10.91 11.04
C SER A 92 11.64 9.51 11.25
N GLY A 93 12.91 9.33 10.92
CA GLY A 93 13.65 8.07 10.92
C GLY A 93 13.77 7.36 9.57
N PHE A 94 13.22 7.93 8.48
CA PHE A 94 13.42 7.41 7.12
C PHE A 94 14.68 8.04 6.50
N VAL A 95 15.25 7.47 5.44
CA VAL A 95 16.40 8.11 4.74
C VAL A 95 15.94 9.11 3.68
N GLU A 96 14.68 8.98 3.27
CA GLU A 96 13.99 9.77 2.25
C GLU A 96 13.12 10.90 2.84
N GLU A 97 13.52 11.49 3.97
CA GLU A 97 12.67 12.43 4.73
C GLU A 97 12.36 13.76 4.04
N SER A 98 13.12 14.11 2.99
CA SER A 98 12.92 15.29 2.14
C SER A 98 12.98 14.90 0.67
N ASP A 99 12.64 15.85 -0.20
CA ASP A 99 12.61 15.70 -1.65
C ASP A 99 11.99 14.37 -2.12
N SER A 100 10.90 13.95 -1.46
CA SER A 100 10.25 12.67 -1.69
C SER A 100 8.73 12.76 -1.69
N LEU A 101 8.11 11.95 -2.55
CA LEU A 101 6.69 11.65 -2.49
C LEU A 101 6.55 10.21 -2.01
N LEU A 102 5.88 10.04 -0.88
CA LEU A 102 5.60 8.75 -0.26
C LEU A 102 4.14 8.39 -0.52
N ILE A 103 3.91 7.25 -1.16
CA ILE A 103 2.59 6.76 -1.54
C ILE A 103 2.31 5.50 -0.71
N PHE A 104 1.35 5.58 0.20
CA PHE A 104 1.06 4.52 1.15
C PHE A 104 -0.04 3.62 0.62
N ILE A 105 0.29 2.33 0.52
CA ILE A 105 -0.58 1.34 -0.08
C ILE A 105 -1.09 0.43 1.01
N LYS A 106 -2.40 0.49 1.29
CA LYS A 106 -3.05 -0.39 2.25
C LYS A 106 -2.37 -0.37 3.62
N ARG A 107 -2.48 0.76 4.31
CA ARG A 107 -2.13 0.96 5.71
C ARG A 107 -2.70 -0.20 6.53
N SER A 108 -1.80 -0.91 7.20
CA SER A 108 -2.22 -1.89 8.19
C SER A 108 -2.51 -1.16 9.50
N TYR A 109 -3.70 -1.40 10.07
CA TYR A 109 -4.00 -0.98 11.44
C TYR A 109 -3.45 -1.96 12.49
N PHE A 110 -2.92 -3.10 12.05
CA PHE A 110 -2.33 -4.11 12.91
C PHE A 110 -0.81 -3.96 12.93
N LEU A 111 -0.23 -3.92 14.14
CA LEU A 111 1.22 -3.93 14.38
C LEU A 111 1.94 -5.11 13.73
N SER A 112 1.24 -6.19 13.37
CA SER A 112 1.83 -7.39 12.78
C SER A 112 1.74 -7.46 11.26
N SER A 113 1.03 -6.53 10.59
CA SER A 113 0.95 -6.59 9.12
C SER A 113 1.86 -5.55 8.47
N PRO A 114 2.65 -5.96 7.47
CA PRO A 114 3.62 -5.08 6.84
C PRO A 114 2.94 -3.96 6.06
N GLU A 115 3.36 -2.74 6.30
CA GLU A 115 2.96 -1.58 5.51
C GLU A 115 3.81 -1.51 4.24
N LYS A 116 3.17 -1.19 3.11
CA LYS A 116 3.83 -1.08 1.80
C LYS A 116 3.77 0.36 1.33
N ARG A 117 4.86 0.80 0.70
CA ARG A 117 4.97 2.15 0.15
C ARG A 117 5.67 2.14 -1.20
N ILE A 118 5.26 3.09 -2.03
CA ILE A 118 6.04 3.52 -3.19
C ILE A 118 6.65 4.87 -2.85
N ILE A 119 7.90 5.06 -3.24
CA ILE A 119 8.63 6.30 -3.02
C ILE A 119 9.06 6.83 -4.39
N TYR A 120 8.75 8.10 -4.65
CA TYR A 120 9.34 8.86 -5.74
C TYR A 120 10.36 9.84 -5.18
N ASP A 121 11.60 9.75 -5.66
CA ASP A 121 12.71 10.63 -5.29
C ASP A 121 12.88 11.76 -6.30
N PHE A 122 12.40 12.94 -5.93
CA PHE A 122 12.53 14.14 -6.75
C PHE A 122 13.71 15.01 -6.32
N ALA A 123 14.65 14.49 -5.52
CA ALA A 123 15.88 15.20 -5.20
C ALA A 123 16.67 15.55 -6.46
N LYS A 124 17.46 16.63 -6.40
CA LYS A 124 18.30 17.07 -7.51
C LYS A 124 19.19 15.95 -8.04
N THR A 125 19.75 15.15 -7.14
CA THR A 125 20.53 13.95 -7.47
C THR A 125 19.80 12.73 -6.88
N PRO A 126 19.50 11.70 -7.70
CA PRO A 126 18.86 10.49 -7.20
C PRO A 126 19.71 9.81 -6.13
N ARG A 127 19.06 9.37 -5.05
CA ARG A 127 19.73 8.81 -3.87
C ARG A 127 20.30 7.41 -4.10
N ASN A 128 19.80 6.67 -5.08
CA ASN A 128 20.31 5.36 -5.50
C ASN A 128 20.51 4.37 -4.34
N PHE A 129 19.42 3.96 -3.70
CA PHE A 129 19.44 3.04 -2.56
C PHE A 129 19.77 1.57 -2.92
N GLY A 130 19.84 1.21 -4.21
CA GLY A 130 20.04 -0.17 -4.64
C GLY A 130 18.93 -1.11 -4.14
N ASN A 131 19.29 -2.36 -3.84
CA ASN A 131 18.36 -3.34 -3.24
C ASN A 131 18.63 -3.56 -1.74
N ASP A 132 19.25 -2.58 -1.09
CA ASP A 132 19.81 -2.78 0.23
C ASP A 132 18.75 -2.74 1.33
N THR A 133 18.95 -3.58 2.33
CA THR A 133 18.26 -3.41 3.62
C THR A 133 19.02 -2.32 4.36
N ILE A 134 18.33 -1.22 4.71
CA ILE A 134 18.97 -0.11 5.41
C ILE A 134 19.32 -0.59 6.82
N LYS A 135 20.62 -0.74 7.09
CA LYS A 135 21.11 -1.16 8.41
C LYS A 135 20.62 -0.17 9.46
N SER A 136 19.93 -0.69 10.49
CA SER A 136 19.31 0.06 11.61
C SER A 136 17.90 0.59 11.37
N ALA A 137 17.25 0.29 10.24
CA ALA A 137 15.87 0.65 10.01
C ALA A 137 14.94 -0.57 10.02
N SER A 138 13.77 -0.48 10.65
CA SER A 138 12.73 -1.53 10.66
C SER A 138 11.99 -1.65 9.32
N TYR A 139 12.67 -1.36 8.21
CA TYR A 139 12.08 -1.43 6.87
C TYR A 139 13.12 -1.80 5.81
N LYS A 140 12.61 -2.40 4.74
CA LYS A 140 13.38 -2.75 3.55
C LYS A 140 13.01 -1.82 2.42
N ILE A 141 14.01 -1.32 1.69
CA ILE A 141 13.83 -0.57 0.45
C ILE A 141 14.32 -1.40 -0.74
N SER A 142 13.72 -1.17 -1.90
CA SER A 142 14.07 -1.83 -3.14
C SER A 142 13.95 -0.85 -4.27
N GLN A 143 15.07 -0.51 -4.89
CA GLN A 143 15.11 0.34 -6.07
C GLN A 143 14.46 -0.37 -7.25
N ILE A 144 13.54 0.33 -7.91
CA ILE A 144 12.85 -0.13 -9.11
C ILE A 144 13.51 0.49 -10.34
N ASN A 145 13.79 1.79 -10.29
CA ASN A 145 14.63 2.51 -11.24
C ASN A 145 15.32 3.69 -10.53
N ASP A 146 15.89 4.65 -11.26
CA ASP A 146 16.61 5.80 -10.69
C ASP A 146 15.77 6.63 -9.70
N ARG A 147 14.44 6.67 -9.86
CA ARG A 147 13.55 7.58 -9.13
C ARG A 147 12.51 6.87 -8.26
N TRP A 148 12.12 5.66 -8.65
CA TRP A 148 11.09 4.87 -7.98
C TRP A 148 11.69 3.80 -7.08
N TYR A 149 11.16 3.72 -5.86
CA TYR A 149 11.50 2.68 -4.90
C TYR A 149 10.24 2.05 -4.32
N PHE A 150 10.36 0.78 -3.93
CA PHE A 150 9.36 0.05 -3.18
C PHE A 150 9.86 -0.21 -1.78
N SER A 151 9.09 0.16 -0.77
CA SER A 151 9.45 0.02 0.65
C SER A 151 8.42 -0.84 1.38
N THR A 152 8.89 -1.68 2.29
CA THR A 152 8.05 -2.51 3.17
C THR A 152 8.54 -2.39 4.61
N VAL A 153 7.66 -2.01 5.53
CA VAL A 153 7.94 -2.10 6.98
C VAL A 153 7.76 -3.55 7.40
N GLY A 154 8.79 -4.12 8.02
CA GLY A 154 8.68 -5.34 8.81
C GLY A 154 8.83 -4.95 10.27
N PHE A 155 7.85 -5.26 11.10
CA PHE A 155 8.11 -5.31 12.53
C PHE A 155 8.96 -6.57 12.75
N ASP A 156 10.24 -6.40 13.07
CA ASP A 156 11.07 -7.48 13.62
C ASP A 156 10.54 -7.89 15.01
#